data_AF-A0A2D4YVL6-F1
#
_entry.id   AF-A0A2D4YVL6-F1
#
_cell.length_a   1.000
_cell.length_b   1.000
_cell.length_c   1.000
_cell.angle_alpha   90.00
_cell.angle_beta   90.00
_cell.angle_gamma   90.00
#
_symmetry.space_group_name_H-M   'P 1'
#
loop_
_entity.id
_entity.type
_entity.pdbx_description
1 polymer ?
#
loop_
_entity_poly.entity_id
_entity_poly.type
_entity_poly.pdbx_seq_one_letter_code
_entity_poly.pdbx_strand_id
1 'polypeptide(L)'
;MVDGLHRVVITGLGAVTPIGNTVQDYWEGLCAGSNGVESITLFDASAHACRFAAEVKQFDPSGLIEPKEAKRWDRFCKFGVVAAKQAVADAGLV
;
A
#
# COMPACT_ATOMS: atom_id res chain seq x y z
N MET A 1 -12.72 36.06 -3.45
CA MET A 1 -13.43 34.77 -3.64
C MET A 1 -13.28 34.45 -5.11
N VAL A 2 -12.58 33.38 -5.48
CA VAL A 2 -12.38 33.02 -6.89
C VAL A 2 -13.62 32.27 -7.36
N ASP A 3 -14.48 32.90 -8.14
CA ASP A 3 -15.61 32.23 -8.79
C ASP A 3 -15.09 31.19 -9.79
N GLY A 4 -15.70 30.00 -9.79
CA GLY A 4 -15.38 28.91 -10.75
C GLY A 4 -14.54 27.76 -10.21
N LEU A 5 -14.13 27.76 -8.93
CA LEU A 5 -13.46 26.60 -8.32
C LEU A 5 -14.46 25.67 -7.62
N HIS A 6 -14.48 24.40 -8.02
CA HIS A 6 -15.27 23.37 -7.36
C HIS A 6 -14.62 22.94 -6.03
N ARG A 7 -15.45 22.67 -5.01
CA ARG A 7 -15.00 22.00 -3.79
C ARG A 7 -14.67 20.54 -4.11
N VAL A 8 -13.49 20.11 -3.72
CA VAL A 8 -13.04 18.71 -3.85
C VAL A 8 -12.91 18.12 -2.45
N VAL A 9 -13.40 16.90 -2.27
CA VAL A 9 -13.32 16.16 -1.00
C VAL A 9 -12.72 14.78 -1.25
N ILE A 10 -12.19 14.16 -0.19
CA ILE A 10 -11.69 12.78 -0.19
C ILE A 10 -12.85 11.88 0.25
N THR A 11 -13.22 10.91 -0.57
CA THR A 11 -14.36 10.00 -0.30
C THR A 11 -13.93 8.56 -0.05
N GLY A 12 -12.69 8.19 -0.36
CA GLY A 12 -12.18 6.86 -0.11
C GLY A 12 -10.66 6.82 -0.06
N LEU A 13 -10.14 5.83 0.67
CA LEU A 13 -8.73 5.65 0.97
C LEU A 13 -8.29 4.21 0.65
N GLY A 14 -7.02 4.04 0.34
CA GLY A 14 -6.40 2.74 0.14
C GLY A 14 -4.94 2.78 0.52
N ALA A 15 -4.45 1.73 1.18
CA ALA A 15 -3.11 1.73 1.74
C ALA A 15 -2.49 0.33 1.72
N VAL A 16 -1.24 0.24 1.26
CA VAL A 16 -0.39 -0.96 1.38
C VAL A 16 0.95 -0.49 1.93
N THR A 17 1.25 -0.86 3.18
CA THR A 17 2.35 -0.27 3.95
C THR A 17 3.08 -1.32 4.78
N PRO A 18 4.28 -1.01 5.31
CA PRO A 18 5.02 -1.91 6.20
C PRO A 18 4.34 -2.20 7.55
N ILE A 19 3.32 -1.43 7.93
CA ILE A 19 2.59 -1.57 9.20
C ILE A 19 1.10 -1.91 9.01
N GLY A 20 0.69 -2.25 7.79
CA GLY A 20 -0.70 -2.58 7.48
C GLY A 20 -0.96 -2.61 5.97
N ASN A 21 -1.68 -3.64 5.51
CA ASN A 21 -2.00 -3.85 4.08
C ASN A 21 -3.40 -3.36 3.70
N THR A 22 -4.12 -2.77 4.65
CA THR A 22 -5.42 -2.11 4.47
C THR A 22 -5.41 -0.76 5.17
N VAL A 23 -6.38 0.11 4.87
CA VAL A 23 -6.55 1.40 5.56
C VAL A 23 -6.75 1.20 7.06
N GLN A 24 -7.56 0.21 7.45
CA GLN A 24 -7.84 -0.09 8.85
C GLN A 24 -6.57 -0.54 9.58
N ASP A 25 -5.84 -1.51 9.04
CA ASP A 25 -4.61 -2.02 9.67
C ASP A 25 -3.55 -0.91 9.74
N TYR A 26 -3.43 -0.11 8.68
CA TYR A 26 -2.49 1.01 8.64
C TYR A 26 -2.83 2.04 9.72
N TRP A 27 -4.10 2.39 9.88
CA TRP A 27 -4.56 3.34 10.88
C TRP A 27 -4.35 2.82 12.31
N GLU A 28 -4.66 1.56 12.56
CA GLU A 28 -4.39 0.90 13.85
C GLU A 28 -2.88 0.89 14.15
N GLY A 29 -2.06 0.56 13.16
CA GLY A 29 -0.60 0.60 13.27
C GLY A 29 -0.06 1.99 13.61
N LEU A 30 -0.60 3.04 12.97
CA LEU A 30 -0.25 4.43 13.30
C LEU A 30 -0.64 4.77 14.74
N CYS A 31 -1.86 4.45 15.16
CA CYS A 31 -2.37 4.74 16.50
C CYS A 31 -1.59 4.01 17.60
N ALA A 32 -1.12 2.80 17.31
CA ALA A 32 -0.35 1.98 18.24
C ALA A 32 1.15 2.30 18.26
N GLY A 33 1.65 3.14 17.35
CA GLY A 33 3.08 3.40 17.21
C GLY A 33 3.85 2.18 16.69
N SER A 34 3.22 1.36 15.86
CA SER A 34 3.83 0.14 15.29
C SER A 34 5.08 0.45 14.48
N ASN A 35 6.13 -0.33 14.68
CA ASN A 35 7.37 -0.22 13.92
C ASN A 35 7.40 -1.26 12.78
N GLY A 36 7.43 -0.77 11.53
CA GLY A 36 7.54 -1.61 10.33
C GLY A 36 8.96 -1.91 9.88
N VAL A 37 9.98 -1.35 10.54
CA VAL A 37 11.39 -1.51 10.18
C VAL A 37 11.95 -2.82 10.74
N GLU A 38 12.57 -3.62 9.87
CA GLU A 38 13.23 -4.87 10.22
C GLU A 38 14.41 -5.15 9.28
N SER A 39 15.17 -6.22 9.52
CA SER A 39 16.19 -6.70 8.59
C SER A 39 15.61 -6.94 7.19
N ILE A 40 16.36 -6.58 6.14
CA ILE A 40 15.96 -6.80 4.75
C ILE A 40 15.79 -8.30 4.49
N THR A 41 14.67 -8.70 3.90
CA THR A 41 14.36 -10.09 3.56
C THR A 41 14.22 -10.34 2.06
N LEU A 42 14.03 -9.28 1.26
CA LEU A 42 13.79 -9.41 -0.18
C LEU A 42 15.04 -9.72 -1.00
N PHE A 43 16.23 -9.52 -0.44
CA PHE A 43 17.51 -9.86 -1.05
C PHE A 43 18.61 -9.98 0.03
N ASP A 44 19.77 -10.52 -0.34
CA ASP A 44 20.93 -10.58 0.56
C ASP A 44 21.60 -9.19 0.71
N ALA A 45 21.35 -8.54 1.85
CA ALA A 45 21.91 -7.25 2.19
C ALA A 45 23.28 -7.32 2.92
N SER A 46 23.91 -8.50 3.06
CA SER A 46 25.12 -8.69 3.86
C SER A 46 26.29 -7.75 3.49
N ALA A 47 26.45 -7.47 2.20
CA ALA A 47 27.49 -6.58 1.67
C ALA A 47 27.12 -5.08 1.71
N HIS A 48 25.91 -4.72 2.14
CA HIS A 48 25.42 -3.35 2.12
C HIS A 48 25.69 -2.64 3.46
N ALA A 49 25.91 -1.33 3.40
CA ALA A 49 26.08 -0.49 4.59
C ALA A 49 24.77 -0.37 5.39
N CYS A 50 23.62 -0.29 4.71
CA CYS A 50 22.29 -0.37 5.31
C CYS A 50 21.72 -1.78 5.09
N ARG A 51 21.19 -2.40 6.15
CA ARG A 51 20.74 -3.81 6.16
C ARG A 51 19.32 -3.99 6.70
N PHE A 52 18.61 -2.90 6.90
CA PHE A 52 17.23 -2.87 7.38
C PHE A 52 16.37 -2.05 6.43
N ALA A 53 15.09 -2.38 6.38
CA ALA A 53 14.09 -1.68 5.58
C ALA A 53 12.72 -1.80 6.23
N ALA A 54 11.79 -0.97 5.79
CA ALA A 54 10.38 -1.12 6.10
C ALA A 54 9.71 -1.84 4.92
N GLU A 55 9.75 -3.17 4.92
CA GLU A 55 9.18 -3.99 3.86
C GLU A 55 7.68 -4.22 4.09
N VAL A 56 6.88 -4.20 3.02
CA VAL A 56 5.48 -4.64 3.09
C VAL A 56 5.46 -6.15 3.36
N LYS A 57 4.93 -6.55 4.51
CA LYS A 57 4.87 -7.93 4.99
C LYS A 57 3.61 -8.63 4.48
N GLN A 58 3.71 -9.94 4.19
CA GLN A 58 2.56 -10.79 3.82
C GLN A 58 1.69 -10.22 2.69
N PHE A 59 2.31 -9.55 1.71
CA PHE A 59 1.59 -8.98 0.58
C PHE A 59 1.13 -10.06 -0.39
N ASP A 60 -0.19 -10.22 -0.52
CA ASP A 60 -0.82 -11.12 -1.48
C ASP A 60 -1.82 -10.37 -2.39
N PRO A 61 -1.50 -10.19 -3.68
CA PRO A 61 -2.41 -9.56 -4.65
C PRO A 61 -3.44 -10.54 -5.26
N SER A 62 -3.47 -11.81 -4.80
CA SER A 62 -4.37 -12.84 -5.35
C SER A 62 -5.84 -12.42 -5.26
N GLY A 63 -6.59 -12.62 -6.34
CA GLY A 63 -8.00 -12.20 -6.44
C GLY A 63 -8.22 -10.71 -6.67
N LEU A 64 -7.20 -9.86 -6.50
CA LEU A 64 -7.25 -8.42 -6.79
C LEU A 64 -6.68 -8.08 -8.16
N ILE A 65 -5.72 -8.88 -8.63
CA ILE A 65 -5.05 -8.74 -9.93
C ILE A 65 -5.16 -10.07 -10.69
N GLU A 66 -5.43 -10.01 -11.99
CA GLU A 66 -5.48 -11.19 -12.85
C GLU A 66 -4.11 -11.89 -12.86
N PRO A 67 -4.02 -13.23 -12.73
CA PRO A 67 -2.74 -13.92 -12.56
C PRO A 67 -1.71 -13.63 -13.66
N LYS A 68 -2.15 -13.46 -14.91
CA LYS A 68 -1.27 -13.12 -16.03
C LYS A 68 -0.69 -11.71 -15.91
N GLU A 69 -1.48 -10.76 -15.44
CA GLU A 69 -1.04 -9.39 -15.16
C GLU A 69 -0.11 -9.35 -13.95
N ALA A 70 -0.48 -10.05 -12.87
CA ALA A 70 0.32 -10.15 -11.66
C ALA A 70 1.72 -10.72 -11.94
N LYS A 71 1.87 -11.61 -12.92
CA LYS A 71 3.19 -12.12 -13.33
C LYS A 71 4.03 -11.11 -14.12
N ARG A 72 3.38 -10.20 -14.87
CA ARG A 72 4.05 -9.23 -15.77
C ARG A 72 4.43 -7.93 -15.07
N TRP A 73 3.69 -7.55 -14.04
CA TRP A 73 3.90 -6.30 -13.33
C TRP A 73 5.00 -6.42 -12.28
N ASP A 74 5.77 -5.34 -12.12
CA ASP A 74 6.66 -5.19 -10.98
C ASP A 74 5.84 -5.06 -9.68
N ARG A 75 6.49 -5.30 -8.54
CA ARG A 75 5.89 -5.19 -7.21
C ARG A 75 5.32 -3.79 -6.94
N PHE A 76 5.97 -2.72 -7.40
CA PHE A 76 5.45 -1.36 -7.16
C PHE A 76 4.08 -1.13 -7.84
N CYS A 77 3.90 -1.65 -9.07
CA CYS A 77 2.63 -1.57 -9.78
C CYS A 77 1.52 -2.30 -9.01
N LYS A 78 1.83 -3.48 -8.46
CA LYS A 78 0.86 -4.27 -7.70
C LYS A 78 0.39 -3.55 -6.45
N PHE A 79 1.30 -2.89 -5.71
CA PHE A 79 0.94 -2.05 -4.57
C PHE A 79 -0.03 -0.94 -4.97
N GLY A 80 0.28 -0.21 -6.06
CA GLY A 80 -0.56 0.87 -6.56
C GLY A 80 -1.96 0.40 -6.94
N VAL A 81 -2.07 -0.71 -7.70
CA VAL A 81 -3.37 -1.24 -8.14
C VAL A 81 -4.19 -1.78 -6.96
N VAL A 82 -3.55 -2.48 -6.01
CA VAL A 82 -4.24 -2.97 -4.80
C VAL A 82 -4.76 -1.79 -3.97
N ALA A 83 -3.93 -0.78 -3.70
CA ALA A 83 -4.36 0.41 -2.95
C ALA A 83 -5.47 1.19 -3.69
N ALA A 84 -5.37 1.36 -5.01
CA ALA A 84 -6.41 2.02 -5.79
C ALA A 84 -7.75 1.27 -5.74
N LYS A 85 -7.72 -0.07 -5.84
CA LYS A 85 -8.93 -0.91 -5.69
C LYS A 85 -9.55 -0.78 -4.30
N GLN A 86 -8.74 -0.72 -3.24
CA GLN A 86 -9.24 -0.43 -1.89
C GLN A 86 -9.92 0.94 -1.83
N ALA A 87 -9.29 2.00 -2.39
CA ALA A 87 -9.83 3.35 -2.37
C ALA A 87 -11.16 3.51 -3.12
N VAL A 88 -11.29 2.86 -4.28
CA VAL A 88 -12.55 2.86 -5.05
C VAL A 88 -13.65 2.15 -4.28
N ALA A 89 -13.35 1.00 -3.67
CA ALA A 89 -14.30 0.25 -2.86
C ALA A 89 -14.72 1.02 -1.59
N ASP A 90 -13.76 1.63 -0.88
CA ASP A 90 -14.00 2.46 0.31
C ASP A 90 -14.87 3.69 -0.03
N ALA A 91 -14.68 4.27 -1.22
CA ALA A 91 -15.52 5.36 -1.73
C ALA A 91 -16.95 4.94 -2.14
N GLY A 92 -17.26 3.64 -2.16
CA GLY A 92 -18.56 3.12 -2.61
C GLY A 92 -18.84 3.37 -4.09
N LEU A 93 -17.80 3.51 -4.91
CA LEU A 93 -17.93 3.74 -6.36
C LEU A 93 -18.04 2.40 -7.10
N VAL A 94 -19.02 2.30 -8.01
CA VAL A 94 -19.33 1.12 -8.84
C VAL A 94 -18.81 1.32 -10.26
#